data_AF-A0A6M8VVE7-F1
#
_entry.id   AF-A0A6M8VVE7-F1
#
_cell.length_a   1.000
_cell.length_b   1.000
_cell.length_c   1.000
_cell.angle_alpha   90.00
_cell.angle_beta   90.00
_cell.angle_gamma   90.00
#
_symmetry.space_group_name_H-M   'P 1'
#
loop_
_entity.id
_entity.type
_entity.pdbx_description
1 polymer ?
#
loop_
_entity_poly.entity_id
_entity_poly.type
_entity_poly.pdbx_seq_one_letter_code
_entity_poly.pdbx_strand_id
1 'polypeptide(L)'
;MTSCGSPRARRWSAISTAPEALAGEIDGEVDYPADWVVFRVTGYRPEMADPPLIGGEALLGDLSAVVERLCGAAKLSRTDLTEPSEPVAALAARWSVSIKTLARWRRRGLIARRLHDAAGGVRLVVTASAAESYAARHPSGVERAGGFSRIDDETAARIIHRAPATTTCSA
;
A
#
# COMPACT_ATOMS: atom_id res chain seq x y z
N MET A 1 -7.56 12.48 -24.52
CA MET A 1 -8.68 11.63 -24.07
C MET A 1 -8.73 11.69 -22.55
N THR A 2 -9.60 12.53 -22.04
CA THR A 2 -9.62 12.98 -20.65
C THR A 2 -10.32 11.92 -19.79
N SER A 3 -9.60 11.33 -18.83
CA SER A 3 -10.16 10.46 -17.81
C SER A 3 -11.22 11.22 -17.01
N CYS A 4 -12.49 11.07 -17.38
CA CYS A 4 -13.61 11.53 -16.57
C CYS A 4 -13.90 10.46 -15.50
N GLY A 5 -12.94 10.26 -14.59
CA GLY A 5 -13.24 9.60 -13.32
C GLY A 5 -14.31 10.43 -12.60
N SER A 6 -15.40 9.80 -12.17
CA SER A 6 -16.48 10.48 -11.44
C SER A 6 -15.92 11.30 -10.25
N PRO A 7 -16.59 12.36 -9.79
CA PRO A 7 -16.15 13.11 -8.60
C PRO A 7 -15.91 12.22 -7.37
N ARG A 8 -16.63 11.08 -7.27
CA ARG A 8 -16.37 10.04 -6.26
C ARG A 8 -15.04 9.33 -6.49
N ALA A 9 -14.69 8.96 -7.72
CA ALA A 9 -13.42 8.31 -8.06
C ALA A 9 -12.21 9.22 -7.80
N ARG A 10 -12.31 10.53 -8.10
CA ARG A 10 -11.25 11.51 -7.78
C ARG A 10 -11.08 11.73 -6.28
N ARG A 11 -12.19 11.91 -5.56
CA ARG A 11 -12.17 12.06 -4.09
C ARG A 11 -11.68 10.79 -3.39
N TRP A 12 -11.98 9.62 -3.96
CA TRP A 12 -11.50 8.32 -3.49
C TRP A 12 -9.98 8.17 -3.63
N SER A 13 -9.44 8.44 -4.82
CA SER A 13 -8.00 8.36 -5.11
C SER A 13 -7.19 9.22 -4.14
N ALA A 14 -7.64 10.45 -3.87
CA ALA A 14 -6.96 11.34 -2.92
C ALA A 14 -6.94 10.76 -1.48
N ILE A 15 -8.06 10.20 -1.01
CA ILE A 15 -8.21 9.69 0.36
C ILE A 15 -7.39 8.42 0.60
N SER A 16 -7.22 7.55 -0.39
CA SER A 16 -6.36 6.35 -0.24
C SER A 16 -4.87 6.64 -0.46
N THR A 17 -4.54 7.67 -1.25
CA THR A 17 -3.14 7.97 -1.62
C THR A 17 -2.44 8.80 -0.55
N ALA A 18 -3.14 9.73 0.11
CA ALA A 18 -2.56 10.54 1.20
C ALA A 18 -1.93 9.71 2.34
N PRO A 19 -2.61 8.72 2.93
CA PRO A 19 -2.01 7.87 3.98
C PRO A 19 -0.86 6.99 3.46
N GLU A 20 -0.89 6.57 2.18
CA GLU A 20 0.20 5.81 1.55
C GLU A 20 1.46 6.65 1.39
N ALA A 21 1.31 7.88 0.89
CA ALA A 21 2.40 8.84 0.80
C ALA A 21 2.96 9.19 2.19
N LEU A 22 2.07 9.43 3.16
CA LEU A 22 2.47 9.71 4.54
C LEU A 22 3.31 8.58 5.14
N ALA A 23 2.92 7.31 4.93
CA ALA A 23 3.71 6.17 5.39
C ALA A 23 5.14 6.13 4.80
N GLY A 24 5.36 6.80 3.66
CA GLY A 24 6.66 7.05 3.05
C GLY A 24 7.52 8.11 3.75
N GLU A 25 6.97 8.86 4.70
CA GLU A 25 7.66 9.95 5.40
C GLU A 25 7.80 9.71 6.90
N ILE A 26 7.04 8.76 7.45
CA ILE A 26 7.10 8.40 8.87
C ILE A 26 8.37 7.61 9.18
N ASP A 27 9.08 8.06 10.20
CA ASP A 27 10.11 7.31 10.92
C ASP A 27 9.44 6.51 12.05
N GLY A 28 9.77 5.22 12.16
CA GLY A 28 9.18 4.33 13.16
C GLY A 28 9.59 4.65 14.60
N GLU A 29 10.73 5.31 14.78
CA GLU A 29 11.31 5.61 16.10
C GLU A 29 10.95 7.02 16.61
N VAL A 30 10.13 7.76 15.85
CA VAL A 30 9.72 9.14 16.16
C VAL A 30 8.24 9.20 16.52
N ASP A 31 7.90 10.04 17.48
CA ASP A 31 6.53 10.32 17.88
C ASP A 31 5.95 11.51 17.10
N TYR A 32 4.69 11.40 16.67
CA TYR A 32 4.01 12.41 15.86
C TYR A 32 2.75 12.94 16.57
N PRO A 33 2.53 14.27 16.59
CA PRO A 33 1.29 14.86 17.11
C PRO A 33 0.06 14.39 16.31
N ALA A 34 -1.01 14.02 17.02
CA ALA A 34 -2.22 13.50 16.40
C ALA A 34 -2.91 14.49 15.42
N ASP A 35 -2.90 15.78 15.75
CA ASP A 35 -3.45 16.85 14.90
C ASP A 35 -2.70 16.96 13.56
N TRP A 36 -1.37 16.85 13.61
CA TRP A 36 -0.52 16.80 12.41
C TRP A 36 -0.86 15.57 11.56
N VAL A 37 -1.01 14.39 12.17
CA VAL A 37 -1.39 13.17 11.44
C VAL A 37 -2.75 13.34 10.76
N VAL A 38 -3.76 13.86 11.48
CA VAL A 38 -5.10 14.12 10.93
C VAL A 38 -5.00 15.07 9.73
N PHE A 39 -4.23 16.16 9.85
CA PHE A 39 -4.01 17.09 8.76
C PHE A 39 -3.34 16.43 7.55
N ARG A 40 -2.31 15.60 7.77
CA ARG A 40 -1.61 14.91 6.68
C ARG A 40 -2.50 13.91 5.94
N VAL A 41 -3.35 13.19 6.65
CA VAL A 41 -4.24 12.18 6.05
C VAL A 41 -5.46 12.81 5.37
N THR A 42 -6.04 13.85 5.97
CA THR A 42 -7.36 14.35 5.57
C THR A 42 -7.35 15.75 4.96
N GLY A 43 -6.26 16.51 5.15
CA GLY A 43 -6.19 17.95 4.84
C GLY A 43 -6.91 18.85 5.84
N TYR A 44 -7.65 18.28 6.80
CA TYR A 44 -8.36 19.02 7.84
C TYR A 44 -7.44 19.25 9.04
N ARG A 45 -7.37 20.50 9.52
CA ARG A 45 -6.57 20.86 10.70
C ARG A 45 -7.50 20.97 11.92
N PRO A 46 -7.52 19.97 12.82
CA PRO A 46 -8.30 20.07 14.05
C PRO A 46 -7.63 21.06 15.01
N GLU A 47 -8.44 21.78 15.78
CA GLU A 47 -7.95 22.59 16.90
C GLU A 47 -7.82 21.69 18.13
N MET A 48 -6.59 21.30 18.45
CA MET A 48 -6.24 20.52 19.64
C MET A 48 -5.28 21.34 20.49
N ALA A 49 -5.68 21.70 21.71
CA ALA A 49 -4.84 22.50 22.60
C ALA A 49 -3.58 21.74 23.07
N ASP A 50 -3.69 20.42 23.24
CA ASP A 50 -2.60 19.52 23.61
C ASP A 50 -2.79 18.19 22.85
N PRO A 51 -2.29 18.09 21.60
CA PRO A 51 -2.48 16.90 20.79
C PRO A 51 -1.65 15.73 21.35
N PRO A 52 -2.24 14.55 21.58
CA PRO A 52 -1.48 13.39 22.03
C PRO A 52 -0.46 12.96 20.98
N LEU A 53 0.65 12.42 21.44
CA LEU A 53 1.69 11.85 20.59
C LEU A 53 1.35 10.41 20.21
N ILE A 54 1.59 10.07 18.95
CA ILE A 54 1.41 8.73 18.38
C ILE A 54 2.79 8.22 17.97
N GLY A 55 3.18 7.06 18.49
CA GLY A 55 4.46 6.43 18.13
C GLY A 55 4.50 6.01 16.66
N GLY A 56 5.62 6.26 16.00
CA GLY A 56 5.82 6.03 14.56
C GLY A 56 5.52 4.60 14.10
N GLU A 57 6.02 3.57 14.80
CA GLU A 57 5.73 2.16 14.43
C GLU A 57 4.22 1.85 14.55
N ALA A 58 3.53 2.37 15.56
CA ALA A 58 2.09 2.22 15.71
C ALA A 58 1.34 2.95 14.58
N LEU A 59 1.75 4.18 14.28
CA LEU A 59 1.19 5.00 13.21
C LEU A 59 1.31 4.30 11.85
N LEU A 60 2.48 3.71 11.53
CA LEU A 60 2.68 2.95 10.29
C LEU A 60 1.73 1.75 10.18
N GLY A 61 1.51 1.03 11.29
CA GLY A 61 0.54 -0.06 11.38
C GLY A 61 -0.89 0.42 11.13
N ASP A 62 -1.27 1.54 11.74
CA ASP A 62 -2.59 2.14 11.61
C ASP A 62 -2.85 2.65 10.19
N LEU A 63 -1.89 3.33 9.55
CA LEU A 63 -2.00 3.78 8.17
C LEU A 63 -2.23 2.60 7.20
N SER A 64 -1.53 1.49 7.40
CA SER A 64 -1.71 0.26 6.63
C SER A 64 -3.14 -0.29 6.78
N ALA A 65 -3.63 -0.38 8.01
CA ALA A 65 -4.98 -0.86 8.30
C ALA A 65 -6.08 0.08 7.75
N VAL A 66 -5.86 1.40 7.82
CA VAL A 66 -6.77 2.42 7.30
C VAL A 66 -6.88 2.30 5.78
N VAL A 67 -5.77 2.23 5.05
CA VAL A 67 -5.77 2.08 3.58
C VAL A 67 -6.50 0.80 3.17
N GLU A 68 -6.24 -0.33 3.84
CA GLU A 68 -6.94 -1.58 3.54
C GLU A 68 -8.45 -1.50 3.79
N ARG A 69 -8.86 -0.90 4.91
CA ARG A 69 -10.27 -0.74 5.27
C ARG A 69 -10.98 0.15 4.27
N LEU A 70 -10.33 1.25 3.87
CA LEU A 70 -10.81 2.12 2.81
C LEU A 70 -10.98 1.32 1.51
N CYS A 71 -9.93 0.68 1.00
CA CYS A 71 -10.02 -0.10 -0.24
C CYS A 71 -11.13 -1.16 -0.20
N GLY A 72 -11.30 -1.85 0.93
CA GLY A 72 -12.40 -2.79 1.15
C GLY A 72 -13.78 -2.14 1.12
N ALA A 73 -13.96 -1.00 1.79
CA ALA A 73 -15.23 -0.26 1.80
C ALA A 73 -15.62 0.25 0.41
N ALA A 74 -14.65 0.66 -0.41
CA ALA A 74 -14.90 1.05 -1.80
C ALA A 74 -15.07 -0.12 -2.76
N LYS A 75 -14.85 -1.37 -2.31
CA LYS A 75 -14.79 -2.56 -3.16
C LYS A 75 -13.84 -2.37 -4.34
N LEU A 76 -12.65 -1.80 -4.05
CA LEU A 76 -11.68 -1.41 -5.06
C LEU A 76 -11.34 -2.61 -5.95
N SER A 77 -11.38 -2.43 -7.25
CA SER A 77 -11.06 -3.48 -8.22
C SER A 77 -9.79 -3.15 -8.99
N ARG A 78 -9.34 -4.09 -9.84
CA ARG A 78 -8.16 -3.87 -10.69
C ARG A 78 -8.33 -2.66 -11.61
N THR A 79 -9.54 -2.40 -12.12
CA THR A 79 -9.80 -1.31 -13.06
C THR A 79 -9.79 0.07 -12.42
N ASP A 80 -9.87 0.14 -11.09
CA ASP A 80 -9.82 1.40 -10.35
C ASP A 80 -8.39 1.85 -10.03
N LEU A 81 -7.40 1.00 -10.27
CA LEU A 81 -6.00 1.34 -10.05
C LEU A 81 -5.47 2.15 -11.24
N THR A 82 -4.84 3.28 -10.91
CA THR A 82 -4.22 4.19 -11.88
C THR A 82 -2.75 3.88 -12.14
N GLU A 83 -2.17 2.93 -11.41
CA GLU A 83 -0.77 2.54 -11.50
C GLU A 83 -0.61 1.00 -11.43
N PRO A 84 0.51 0.45 -11.92
CA PRO A 84 0.82 -0.97 -11.78
C PRO A 84 0.84 -1.40 -10.32
N SER A 85 0.31 -2.59 -10.05
CA SER A 85 0.40 -3.22 -8.72
C SER A 85 0.53 -4.73 -8.83
N GLU A 86 1.29 -5.29 -7.91
CA GLU A 86 1.58 -6.72 -7.84
C GLU A 86 0.98 -7.35 -6.58
N PRO A 87 0.51 -8.61 -6.63
CA PRO A 87 0.09 -9.33 -5.44
C PRO A 87 1.24 -9.44 -4.44
N VAL A 88 0.91 -9.41 -3.14
CA VAL A 88 1.87 -9.60 -2.04
C VAL A 88 2.78 -10.82 -2.25
N ALA A 89 2.24 -11.93 -2.75
CA ALA A 89 3.02 -13.13 -3.00
C ALA A 89 4.04 -12.98 -4.14
N ALA A 90 3.68 -12.22 -5.19
CA ALA A 90 4.60 -11.91 -6.29
C ALA A 90 5.72 -10.98 -5.82
N LEU A 91 5.39 -9.97 -5.01
CA LEU A 91 6.39 -9.06 -4.43
C LEU A 91 7.37 -9.79 -3.53
N ALA A 92 6.86 -10.71 -2.69
CA ALA A 92 7.70 -11.52 -1.82
C ALA A 92 8.69 -12.38 -2.62
N ALA A 93 8.22 -13.02 -3.70
CA ALA A 93 9.09 -13.77 -4.60
C ALA A 93 10.12 -12.87 -5.30
N ARG A 94 9.70 -11.71 -5.79
CA ARG A 94 10.57 -10.75 -6.49
C ARG A 94 11.67 -10.20 -5.58
N TRP A 95 11.34 -9.92 -4.32
CA TRP A 95 12.30 -9.47 -3.32
C TRP A 95 13.02 -10.61 -2.60
N SER A 96 12.80 -11.87 -2.99
CA SER A 96 13.38 -13.05 -2.36
C SER A 96 13.18 -13.09 -0.84
N VAL A 97 12.00 -12.66 -0.37
CA VAL A 97 11.58 -12.70 1.03
C VAL A 97 10.42 -13.65 1.25
N SER A 98 10.27 -14.13 2.49
CA SER A 98 9.07 -14.88 2.86
C SER A 98 7.83 -13.97 2.93
N ILE A 99 6.65 -14.55 2.73
CA ILE A 99 5.36 -13.87 2.98
C ILE A 99 5.28 -13.32 4.41
N LYS A 100 5.87 -14.04 5.39
CA LYS A 100 5.92 -13.60 6.80
C LYS A 100 6.76 -12.34 6.97
N THR A 101 7.87 -12.23 6.24
CA THR A 101 8.71 -11.02 6.22
C THR A 101 7.92 -9.85 5.63
N LEU A 102 7.25 -10.05 4.49
CA LEU A 102 6.45 -9.00 3.88
C LEU A 102 5.27 -8.58 4.77
N ALA A 103 4.62 -9.54 5.45
CA ALA A 103 3.57 -9.24 6.43
C ALA A 103 4.09 -8.40 7.60
N ARG A 104 5.33 -8.63 8.06
CA ARG A 104 5.99 -7.78 9.06
C ARG A 104 6.27 -6.38 8.51
N TRP A 105 6.77 -6.28 7.27
CA TRP A 105 7.04 -5.01 6.61
C TRP A 105 5.79 -4.17 6.38
N ARG A 106 4.63 -4.81 6.18
CA ARG A 106 3.34 -4.13 6.10
C ARG A 106 2.94 -3.40 7.38
N ARG A 107 3.38 -3.90 8.55
CA ARG A 107 3.21 -3.20 9.84
C ARG A 107 4.21 -2.06 10.02
N ARG A 108 5.19 -1.95 9.13
CA ARG A 108 6.29 -0.97 9.15
C ARG A 108 6.25 -0.03 7.94
N GLY A 109 5.07 0.15 7.36
CA GLY A 109 4.87 1.14 6.28
C GLY A 109 5.01 0.62 4.86
N LEU A 110 5.07 -0.70 4.62
CA LEU A 110 4.79 -1.25 3.30
C LEU A 110 3.27 -1.33 3.10
N ILE A 111 2.68 -0.28 2.55
CA ILE A 111 1.22 -0.18 2.42
C ILE A 111 0.73 -1.11 1.31
N ALA A 112 -0.31 -1.89 1.61
CA ALA A 112 -0.97 -2.76 0.64
C ALA A 112 -2.43 -2.32 0.47
N ARG A 113 -2.93 -2.40 -0.76
CA ARG A 113 -4.33 -2.15 -1.09
C ARG A 113 -5.10 -3.46 -1.17
N ARG A 114 -6.32 -3.44 -0.66
CA ARG A 114 -7.26 -4.57 -0.76
C ARG A 114 -8.05 -4.45 -2.05
N LEU A 115 -7.89 -5.42 -2.95
CA LEU A 115 -8.69 -5.50 -4.18
C LEU A 115 -9.72 -6.61 -4.11
N HIS A 116 -10.88 -6.33 -4.67
CA HIS A 116 -11.94 -7.28 -4.96
C HIS A 116 -11.83 -7.71 -6.42
N ASP A 117 -11.92 -9.01 -6.66
CA ASP A 117 -12.06 -9.55 -8.00
C ASP A 117 -13.54 -9.65 -8.41
N ALA A 118 -13.79 -9.84 -9.70
CA ALA A 118 -15.13 -10.00 -10.24
C ALA A 118 -15.83 -11.29 -9.79
N ALA A 119 -15.08 -12.27 -9.29
CA ALA A 119 -15.56 -13.56 -8.79
C ALA A 119 -15.85 -13.54 -7.27
N GLY A 120 -15.71 -12.39 -6.60
CA GLY A 120 -15.95 -12.21 -5.16
C GLY A 120 -14.75 -12.49 -4.25
N GLY A 121 -13.59 -12.86 -4.80
CA GLY A 121 -12.35 -13.02 -4.07
C GLY A 121 -11.69 -11.68 -3.69
N VAL A 122 -10.88 -11.74 -2.64
CA VAL A 122 -10.15 -10.58 -2.11
C VAL A 122 -8.65 -10.87 -2.16
N ARG A 123 -7.87 -9.91 -2.66
CA ARG A 123 -6.41 -9.99 -2.72
C ARG A 123 -5.74 -8.72 -2.25
N LEU A 124 -4.59 -8.86 -1.63
CA LEU A 124 -3.73 -7.74 -1.26
C LEU A 124 -2.71 -7.52 -2.35
N VAL A 125 -2.61 -6.28 -2.80
CA VAL A 125 -1.64 -5.83 -3.80
C VAL A 125 -0.83 -4.67 -3.26
N VAL A 126 0.40 -4.54 -3.75
CA VAL A 126 1.27 -3.40 -3.47
C VAL A 126 1.49 -2.67 -4.79
N THR A 127 1.28 -1.36 -4.78
CA THR A 127 1.54 -0.46 -5.92
C THR A 127 3.03 -0.33 -6.15
N ALA A 128 3.43 -0.04 -7.40
CA ALA A 128 4.84 0.19 -7.73
C ALA A 128 5.43 1.32 -6.85
N SER A 129 4.71 2.43 -6.73
CA SER A 129 5.11 3.57 -5.90
C SER A 129 5.30 3.21 -4.41
N ALA A 130 4.40 2.41 -3.82
CA ALA A 130 4.54 1.96 -2.43
C ALA A 130 5.75 1.03 -2.25
N ALA A 131 5.97 0.11 -3.19
CA ALA A 131 7.11 -0.80 -3.15
C ALA A 131 8.45 -0.04 -3.25
N GLU A 132 8.55 0.92 -4.18
CA GLU A 132 9.71 1.80 -4.32
C GLU A 132 9.95 2.65 -3.07
N SER A 133 8.91 3.32 -2.58
CA SER A 133 8.99 4.20 -1.41
C SER A 133 9.39 3.43 -0.15
N TYR A 134 8.97 2.17 0.00
CA TYR A 134 9.39 1.32 1.10
C TYR A 134 10.86 0.91 0.95
N ALA A 135 11.27 0.48 -0.24
CA ALA A 135 12.63 0.04 -0.52
C ALA A 135 13.67 1.16 -0.35
N ALA A 136 13.34 2.37 -0.79
CA ALA A 136 14.20 3.54 -0.65
C ALA A 136 14.52 3.89 0.82
N ARG A 137 13.59 3.64 1.74
CA ARG A 137 13.76 3.88 3.18
C ARG A 137 14.40 2.73 3.94
N HIS A 138 14.29 1.51 3.41
CA HIS A 138 14.81 0.31 4.03
C HIS A 138 15.85 -0.39 3.15
N PRO A 139 16.88 0.33 2.64
CA PRO A 139 17.80 -0.21 1.65
C PRO A 139 18.49 -1.47 2.19
N SER A 140 18.98 -1.43 3.43
CA SER A 140 19.64 -2.59 4.04
C SER A 140 18.73 -3.80 4.27
N GLY A 141 17.41 -3.62 4.43
CA GLY A 141 16.47 -4.72 4.64
C GLY A 141 16.09 -5.41 3.32
N VAL A 142 15.99 -4.63 2.26
CA VAL A 142 15.60 -5.08 0.92
C VAL A 142 16.82 -5.56 0.11
N GLU A 143 17.99 -4.94 0.27
CA GLU A 143 19.26 -5.38 -0.33
C GLU A 143 19.77 -6.68 0.30
N ARG A 144 19.68 -6.86 1.63
CA ARG A 144 19.99 -8.15 2.28
C ARG A 144 19.04 -9.27 1.84
N ALA A 145 17.85 -8.91 1.36
CA ALA A 145 16.93 -9.87 0.77
C ALA A 145 17.27 -10.20 -0.70
N GLY A 146 18.20 -9.51 -1.33
CA GLY A 146 18.87 -9.95 -2.57
C GLY A 146 18.11 -9.73 -3.88
N GLY A 147 16.97 -9.03 -3.91
CA GLY A 147 16.10 -8.97 -5.09
C GLY A 147 15.74 -7.58 -5.65
N PHE A 148 16.23 -6.48 -5.06
CA PHE A 148 15.88 -5.15 -5.55
C PHE A 148 16.79 -4.71 -6.69
N SER A 149 16.50 -5.23 -7.88
CA SER A 149 16.78 -4.44 -9.09
C SER A 149 15.79 -3.29 -9.06
N ARG A 150 16.30 -2.05 -8.96
CA ARG A 150 15.54 -0.84 -9.31
C ARG A 150 14.73 -1.19 -10.54
N ILE A 151 13.44 -0.89 -10.51
CA ILE A 151 12.49 -1.09 -11.61
C ILE A 151 13.24 -0.91 -12.92
N ASP A 152 13.58 -2.04 -13.51
CA ASP A 152 14.12 -2.06 -14.84
C ASP A 152 12.92 -1.70 -15.69
N ASP A 153 13.04 -0.65 -16.49
CA ASP A 153 11.94 -0.08 -17.27
C ASP A 153 11.27 -1.15 -18.16
N GLU A 154 11.97 -2.27 -18.41
CA GLU A 154 11.48 -3.47 -19.09
C GLU A 154 10.45 -4.30 -18.27
N THR A 155 10.51 -4.27 -16.93
CA THR A 155 9.62 -5.03 -16.05
C THR A 155 8.25 -4.38 -15.88
N ALA A 156 8.15 -3.05 -15.98
CA ALA A 156 6.86 -2.35 -15.99
C ALA A 156 5.94 -2.87 -17.12
N ALA A 157 6.53 -3.32 -18.24
CA ALA A 157 5.84 -3.94 -19.37
C ALA A 157 5.50 -5.43 -19.15
N ARG A 158 6.17 -6.11 -18.20
CA ARG A 158 5.98 -7.55 -17.89
C ARG A 158 5.04 -7.85 -16.73
N ILE A 159 4.48 -6.86 -16.04
CA ILE A 159 3.44 -7.08 -15.00
C ILE A 159 2.09 -7.37 -15.67
N ILE A 160 2.06 -8.40 -16.50
CA ILE A 160 0.89 -9.13 -16.96
C ILE A 160 1.25 -10.62 -16.81
N HIS A 161 0.31 -11.37 -16.21
CA HIS A 161 0.36 -12.80 -15.84
C HIS A 161 0.96 -13.11 -14.46
N ARG A 162 0.34 -13.93 -13.61
CA ARG A 162 -0.65 -14.99 -13.81
C ARG A 162 -1.49 -15.08 -12.52
N ALA A 163 -2.81 -15.04 -12.63
CA ALA A 163 -3.65 -15.56 -11.55
C ALA A 163 -3.63 -17.10 -11.66
N PRO A 164 -3.25 -17.86 -10.63
CA PRO A 164 -3.73 -19.23 -10.56
C PRO A 164 -5.23 -19.13 -10.26
N ALA A 165 -6.05 -19.52 -11.23
CA ALA A 165 -7.38 -20.01 -10.93
C ALA A 165 -7.17 -21.28 -10.09
N THR A 166 -7.34 -21.20 -8.78
CA THR A 166 -7.57 -22.40 -7.98
C THR A 166 -8.98 -22.86 -8.25
N THR A 167 -9.16 -23.55 -9.37
CA THR A 167 -10.21 -24.56 -9.49
C THR A 167 -9.89 -25.64 -8.48
N THR A 168 -10.63 -25.68 -7.37
CA THR A 168 -10.74 -26.91 -6.59
C THR A 168 -12.12 -27.47 -6.90
N CYS A 169 -12.14 -28.42 -7.83
CA CYS A 169 -13.22 -29.36 -8.04
C CYS A 169 -12.68 -30.76 -7.73
N SER A 170 -13.56 -31.63 -7.24
CA SER A 170 -13.41 -33.07 -6.91
C SER A 170 -13.02 -33.35 -5.46
N ALA A 171 -13.68 -34.23 -4.72
CA ALA A 171 -14.74 -35.20 -5.02
C ALA A 171 -15.64 -35.41 -3.79
#